data_AF-A0A098DK43-F1
#
_entry.id   AF-A0A098DK43-F1
#
_cell.length_a   1.000
_cell.length_b   1.000
_cell.length_c   1.000
_cell.angle_alpha   90.00
_cell.angle_beta   90.00
_cell.angle_gamma   90.00
#
_symmetry.space_group_name_H-M   'P 1'
#
loop_
_entity.id
_entity.type
_entity.pdbx_description
1 polymer ?
#
loop_
_entity_poly.entity_id
_entity_poly.type
_entity_poly.pdbx_seq_one_letter_code
_entity_poly.pdbx_strand_id
1 'polypeptide(L)'
;MSCSYKQAAKARNAASRSVDSLQLSEASGPEPYQETLSNSNSDYTSDTHCRYSYLEGLQLLNGLPFFSDVGQNSIQLATGSTLTSRFFPSHPNVSPYSSQFSSPGDIQHLLTFDTIKDFATEFASSAQFLIFPTFSLHRFISTTLPLAYKDADSSSERHNGATSARACVRAMLLIADVFGHSIAEVGASTPQEYAREIERSLPMVIREMTMDGFEALTMLTIYKYFIGDLHSASFLISIITRMIFKLGAHISPPISEPYDKGNINHHMRDLFWVCYSMDKDLCHRIAQPPAINDAHCDLSLPPNYAEMQNSNILSLSQFSPYNPATVPLYPWDIRLSIIKSRIHDDLYSMSALRQSEAEILRRIRYLDEELEVWRLTLPLDHRPTLSFLDKTPVDAHTNTQAIMLRLSYHHCVISIHKARCRMFNPAVGLVGDGHEANLQLLVDASKSILTYLEKALPVVAHECFWIILFYPMTAIFTVFSIALVNTQTNSVHSNLALLRDFTRVIRKIPIRRLTVAEVSHLAFIEDLVAEMSRLMVAAGQKEGY
;
A
#
# COMPACT_ATOMS: atom_id res chain seq x y z
N MET A 1 3.27 -52.01 -13.12
CA MET A 1 2.07 -52.77 -12.71
C MET A 1 1.98 -52.74 -11.18
N SER A 2 0.76 -52.87 -10.65
CA SER A 2 0.22 -52.30 -9.41
C SER A 2 0.60 -52.94 -8.06
N CYS A 3 0.14 -52.26 -6.98
CA CYS A 3 -0.02 -52.66 -5.56
C CYS A 3 1.19 -52.48 -4.62
N SER A 4 1.07 -52.02 -3.36
CA SER A 4 -0.10 -51.65 -2.54
C SER A 4 0.36 -50.90 -1.27
N TYR A 5 -0.31 -49.79 -0.95
CA TYR A 5 -0.35 -49.12 0.35
C TYR A 5 -1.07 -50.00 1.38
N LYS A 6 -0.43 -50.41 2.50
CA LYS A 6 -1.07 -50.68 3.84
C LYS A 6 -0.16 -51.37 4.89
N GLN A 7 1.00 -50.81 5.27
CA GLN A 7 1.75 -51.42 6.39
C GLN A 7 2.66 -50.54 7.27
N ALA A 8 2.43 -49.21 7.35
CA ALA A 8 3.23 -48.35 8.25
C ALA A 8 2.41 -47.60 9.33
N ALA A 9 1.13 -47.95 9.54
CA ALA A 9 0.25 -47.31 10.53
C ALA A 9 0.22 -48.03 11.90
N LYS A 10 1.32 -48.69 12.32
CA LYS A 10 1.33 -49.48 13.57
C LYS A 10 2.55 -49.24 14.49
N ALA A 11 3.24 -48.11 14.35
CA ALA A 11 4.40 -47.78 15.20
C ALA A 11 4.24 -46.50 16.05
N ARG A 12 3.01 -45.96 16.21
CA ARG A 12 2.75 -44.70 16.94
C ARG A 12 2.26 -44.83 18.39
N ASN A 13 2.19 -46.04 18.96
CA ASN A 13 1.62 -46.28 20.30
C ASN A 13 2.55 -46.99 21.30
N ALA A 14 3.85 -46.71 21.27
CA ALA A 14 4.78 -47.25 22.27
C ALA A 14 6.00 -46.35 22.49
N ALA A 15 5.80 -45.15 23.04
CA ALA A 15 6.86 -44.37 23.68
C ALA A 15 6.26 -43.23 24.54
N SER A 16 5.43 -43.59 25.52
CA SER A 16 5.07 -42.69 26.62
C SER A 16 5.33 -43.44 27.93
N ARG A 17 6.50 -43.18 28.53
CA ARG A 17 6.85 -43.30 29.97
C ARG A 17 8.37 -43.38 30.15
N SER A 18 9.00 -42.25 30.44
CA SER A 18 10.11 -42.17 31.40
C SER A 18 10.29 -40.69 31.77
N VAL A 19 9.72 -40.32 32.91
CA VAL A 19 9.99 -39.06 33.60
C VAL A 19 11.32 -39.25 34.29
N ASP A 20 12.32 -38.44 33.96
CA ASP A 20 13.43 -38.17 34.86
C ASP A 20 13.95 -36.74 34.65
N SER A 21 14.16 -36.11 35.80
CA SER A 21 14.48 -34.71 36.09
C SER A 21 15.88 -34.30 35.65
N LEU A 22 16.00 -33.15 34.98
CA LEU A 22 17.25 -32.39 34.91
C LEU A 22 16.97 -30.88 35.05
N GLN A 23 17.70 -30.29 35.99
CA GLN A 23 17.59 -28.94 36.53
C GLN A 23 17.92 -27.86 35.48
N LEU A 24 17.12 -26.79 35.42
CA LEU A 24 17.42 -25.56 34.69
C LEU A 24 18.11 -24.55 35.64
N SER A 25 19.31 -24.12 35.26
CA SER A 25 20.05 -23.00 35.85
C SER A 25 19.41 -21.68 35.42
N GLU A 26 19.19 -20.79 36.38
CA GLU A 26 18.73 -19.41 36.19
C GLU A 26 19.75 -18.60 35.36
N ALA A 27 19.26 -17.86 34.37
CA ALA A 27 20.01 -16.84 33.64
C ALA A 27 19.28 -15.50 33.78
N SER A 28 20.05 -14.52 34.24
CA SER A 28 19.69 -13.17 34.66
C SER A 28 18.98 -12.36 33.58
N GLY A 29 17.88 -11.70 33.93
CA GLY A 29 17.23 -10.68 33.09
C GLY A 29 17.93 -9.32 33.16
N PRO A 30 17.82 -8.46 32.13
CA PRO A 30 18.39 -7.12 32.17
C PRO A 30 17.48 -6.13 32.91
N GLU A 31 18.10 -5.28 33.75
CA GLU A 31 17.46 -4.17 34.48
C GLU A 31 17.05 -3.00 33.56
N PRO A 32 16.08 -2.16 33.96
CA PRO A 32 15.59 -1.04 33.18
C PRO A 32 16.49 0.20 33.29
N TYR A 33 16.86 0.78 32.14
CA TYR A 33 17.55 2.06 32.03
C TYR A 33 16.64 3.24 32.46
N GLN A 34 17.11 4.06 33.39
CA GLN A 34 16.63 5.43 33.64
C GLN A 34 17.65 6.41 33.07
N GLU A 35 17.23 7.31 32.18
CA GLU A 35 18.06 8.45 31.78
C GLU A 35 17.28 9.77 31.76
N THR A 36 17.98 10.79 32.22
CA THR A 36 17.55 12.15 32.59
C THR A 36 17.22 13.03 31.38
N LEU A 37 16.07 13.71 31.44
CA LEU A 37 15.63 14.70 30.45
C LEU A 37 16.47 15.98 30.53
N SER A 38 17.07 16.38 29.40
CA SER A 38 17.46 17.76 29.14
C SER A 38 16.66 18.26 27.93
N ASN A 39 15.79 19.24 28.17
CA ASN A 39 14.94 19.86 27.15
C ASN A 39 15.75 20.87 26.32
N SER A 40 15.81 20.66 25.01
CA SER A 40 16.08 21.71 24.03
C SER A 40 15.03 21.64 22.92
N ASN A 41 14.22 22.71 22.83
CA ASN A 41 13.16 22.85 21.83
C ASN A 41 13.75 23.08 20.43
N SER A 42 13.32 22.30 19.44
CA SER A 42 13.42 22.67 18.02
C SER A 42 12.27 22.04 17.20
N ASP A 43 11.53 22.89 16.48
CA ASP A 43 10.28 22.62 15.76
C ASP A 43 10.45 21.90 14.40
N TYR A 44 11.27 20.84 14.30
CA TYR A 44 11.58 20.16 13.01
C TYR A 44 11.18 18.68 12.92
N THR A 45 10.31 18.17 13.79
CA THR A 45 10.18 16.71 14.03
C THR A 45 9.14 15.96 13.19
N SER A 46 8.19 16.63 12.53
CA SER A 46 7.16 15.92 11.74
C SER A 46 7.67 15.41 10.39
N ASP A 47 8.67 16.08 9.80
CA ASP A 47 9.12 15.85 8.43
C ASP A 47 10.12 14.69 8.32
N THR A 48 10.87 14.39 9.40
CA THR A 48 11.75 13.21 9.49
C THR A 48 10.98 11.91 9.64
N HIS A 49 9.85 11.92 10.35
CA HIS A 49 9.02 10.72 10.54
C HIS A 49 8.43 10.20 9.23
N CYS A 50 7.95 11.10 8.35
CA CYS A 50 7.40 10.71 7.04
C CYS A 50 8.46 10.11 6.09
N ARG A 51 9.73 10.56 6.19
CA ARG A 51 10.82 10.06 5.33
C ARG A 51 11.14 8.60 5.56
N TYR A 52 11.16 8.17 6.83
CA TYR A 52 11.46 6.79 7.21
C TYR A 52 10.27 5.88 7.04
N SER A 53 9.09 6.33 7.47
CA SER A 53 7.88 5.50 7.48
C SER A 53 7.49 4.99 6.08
N TYR A 54 7.70 5.80 5.03
CA TYR A 54 7.42 5.37 3.65
C TYR A 54 8.31 4.21 3.17
N LEU A 55 9.48 4.02 3.79
CA LEU A 55 10.50 3.05 3.37
C LEU A 55 10.67 1.88 4.36
N GLU A 56 9.92 1.85 5.46
CA GLU A 56 10.00 0.80 6.47
C GLU A 56 9.64 -0.59 5.93
N GLY A 57 8.76 -0.66 4.92
CA GLY A 57 8.38 -1.92 4.28
C GLY A 57 9.46 -2.53 3.37
N LEU A 58 10.60 -1.87 3.17
CA LEU A 58 11.67 -2.37 2.33
C LEU A 58 12.39 -3.56 2.99
N GLN A 59 12.41 -4.68 2.27
CA GLN A 59 13.06 -5.92 2.69
C GLN A 59 14.19 -6.31 1.75
N LEU A 60 15.25 -6.89 2.29
CA LEU A 60 16.28 -7.60 1.54
C LEU A 60 15.71 -8.85 0.86
N LEU A 61 16.52 -9.48 0.00
CA LEU A 61 16.12 -10.65 -0.78
C LEU A 61 15.71 -11.84 0.10
N ASN A 62 16.35 -11.99 1.27
CA ASN A 62 16.03 -13.00 2.28
C ASN A 62 14.85 -12.62 3.19
N GLY A 63 14.17 -11.50 2.94
CA GLY A 63 13.02 -11.04 3.71
C GLY A 63 13.36 -10.24 4.97
N LEU A 64 14.65 -10.04 5.30
CA LEU A 64 15.02 -9.20 6.44
C LEU A 64 14.70 -7.72 6.18
N PRO A 65 14.13 -6.97 7.15
CA PRO A 65 13.90 -5.54 6.98
C PRO A 65 15.20 -4.78 6.78
N PHE A 66 15.26 -3.94 5.75
CA PHE A 66 16.50 -3.29 5.30
C PHE A 66 17.16 -2.44 6.39
N PHE A 67 16.38 -1.64 7.12
CA PHE A 67 16.87 -0.74 8.17
C PHE A 67 17.01 -1.41 9.55
N SER A 68 16.65 -2.69 9.70
CA SER A 68 16.80 -3.40 10.98
C SER A 68 18.25 -3.78 11.27
N ASP A 69 18.61 -3.94 12.55
CA ASP A 69 19.95 -4.40 12.96
C ASP A 69 20.34 -5.71 12.26
N VAL A 70 19.40 -6.65 12.15
CA VAL A 70 19.64 -7.94 11.48
C VAL A 70 19.88 -7.75 9.98
N GLY A 71 19.13 -6.86 9.33
CA GLY A 71 19.34 -6.49 7.94
C GLY A 71 20.69 -5.82 7.70
N GLN A 72 21.08 -4.89 8.58
CA GLN A 72 22.38 -4.19 8.51
C GLN A 72 23.56 -5.13 8.75
N ASN A 73 23.45 -6.06 9.70
CA ASN A 73 24.44 -7.11 9.89
C ASN A 73 24.59 -7.99 8.64
N SER A 74 23.48 -8.35 7.98
CA SER A 74 23.52 -9.09 6.71
C SER A 74 24.23 -8.30 5.60
N ILE A 75 23.98 -6.99 5.50
CA ILE A 75 24.66 -6.11 4.53
C ILE A 75 26.15 -6.00 4.85
N GLN A 76 26.52 -5.86 6.11
CA GLN A 76 27.92 -5.79 6.52
C GLN A 76 28.66 -7.10 6.24
N LEU A 77 28.00 -8.25 6.43
CA LEU A 77 28.54 -9.54 6.07
C LEU A 77 28.75 -9.68 4.56
N ALA A 78 27.88 -9.13 3.73
CA ALA A 78 28.05 -9.16 2.27
C ALA A 78 29.11 -8.16 1.78
N THR A 79 29.15 -6.95 2.34
CA THR A 79 29.91 -5.82 1.77
C THR A 79 31.21 -5.48 2.51
N GLY A 80 31.35 -5.91 3.78
CA GLY A 80 32.39 -5.41 4.69
C GLY A 80 32.18 -3.96 5.15
N SER A 81 31.07 -3.32 4.77
CA SER A 81 30.72 -1.94 5.07
C SER A 81 29.31 -1.86 5.67
N THR A 82 29.02 -0.79 6.40
CA THR A 82 27.67 -0.52 6.91
C THR A 82 27.03 0.67 6.20
N LEU A 83 25.72 0.79 6.33
CA LEU A 83 24.98 1.98 5.91
C LEU A 83 25.39 3.18 6.77
N THR A 84 25.56 4.35 6.15
CA THR A 84 25.89 5.59 6.86
C THR A 84 24.83 5.95 7.91
N SER A 85 25.25 6.41 9.09
CA SER A 85 24.37 6.73 10.23
C SER A 85 23.26 7.76 9.92
N ARG A 86 23.44 8.61 8.90
CA ARG A 86 22.46 9.61 8.45
C ARG A 86 21.12 9.01 7.98
N PHE A 87 21.12 7.72 7.64
CA PHE A 87 19.95 6.95 7.22
C PHE A 87 19.26 6.22 8.39
N PHE A 88 19.60 6.56 9.62
CA PHE A 88 18.85 6.12 10.80
C PHE A 88 18.30 7.36 11.50
N PRO A 89 17.06 7.30 12.02
CA PRO A 89 16.51 8.42 12.77
C PRO A 89 17.35 8.70 14.01
N SER A 90 17.83 9.94 14.15
CA SER A 90 18.35 10.44 15.41
C SER A 90 17.17 10.58 16.38
N HIS A 91 17.00 9.57 17.25
CA HIS A 91 15.94 9.41 18.26
C HIS A 91 14.62 8.75 17.79
N PRO A 92 14.29 7.55 18.30
CA PRO A 92 13.04 6.84 17.98
C PRO A 92 11.79 7.35 18.73
N ASN A 93 11.92 8.29 19.68
CA ASN A 93 10.86 8.64 20.64
C ASN A 93 10.42 10.10 20.57
N VAL A 94 10.13 10.62 19.38
CA VAL A 94 9.25 11.79 19.29
C VAL A 94 7.92 11.29 18.75
N SER A 95 6.99 11.01 19.67
CA SER A 95 5.60 10.83 19.33
C SER A 95 5.15 12.03 18.49
N PRO A 96 4.61 11.84 17.27
CA PRO A 96 4.02 12.93 16.50
C PRO A 96 2.83 13.59 17.24
N TYR A 97 2.36 12.96 18.32
CA TYR A 97 1.24 13.39 19.14
C TYR A 97 1.63 14.33 20.30
N SER A 98 2.74 15.07 20.20
CA SER A 98 2.93 16.27 21.03
C SER A 98 2.20 17.47 20.39
N SER A 99 0.89 17.38 20.22
CA SER A 99 0.09 18.60 20.07
C SER A 99 -0.33 19.02 21.47
N GLN A 100 0.10 20.22 21.86
CA GLN A 100 -0.49 20.90 23.01
C GLN A 100 -2.00 20.86 22.83
N PHE A 101 -2.71 20.24 23.78
CA PHE A 101 -4.17 20.25 23.82
C PHE A 101 -4.61 21.70 24.05
N SER A 102 -4.78 22.46 22.97
CA SER A 102 -5.55 23.69 23.02
C SER A 102 -6.99 23.32 23.41
N SER A 103 -7.61 24.12 24.27
CA SER A 103 -9.05 24.01 24.62
C SER A 103 -9.92 23.78 23.38
N PRO A 104 -11.11 23.17 23.54
CA PRO A 104 -12.04 22.96 22.43
C PRO A 104 -12.41 24.33 21.83
N GLY A 105 -11.72 24.69 20.75
CA GLY A 105 -12.01 25.87 19.96
C GLY A 105 -13.34 25.65 19.26
N ASP A 106 -14.18 26.68 19.33
CA ASP A 106 -15.54 26.72 18.82
C ASP A 106 -15.70 26.15 17.40
N ILE A 107 -16.90 25.65 17.16
CA ILE A 107 -17.44 25.23 15.87
C ILE A 107 -17.37 26.42 14.90
N GLN A 108 -16.27 26.60 14.15
CA GLN A 108 -16.20 27.77 13.28
C GLN A 108 -15.22 27.71 12.10
N HIS A 109 -15.07 26.56 11.43
CA HIS A 109 -14.26 26.48 10.19
C HIS A 109 -14.78 25.47 9.15
N LEU A 110 -16.10 25.28 9.06
CA LEU A 110 -16.67 24.62 7.87
C LEU A 110 -16.98 25.71 6.84
N LEU A 111 -16.70 25.42 5.56
CA LEU A 111 -17.11 26.29 4.45
C LEU A 111 -18.63 26.42 4.40
N THR A 112 -19.17 27.23 3.50
CA THR A 112 -20.63 27.39 3.43
C THR A 112 -21.31 26.09 2.97
N PHE A 113 -22.56 25.89 3.39
CA PHE A 113 -23.37 24.73 2.99
C PHE A 113 -23.43 24.57 1.47
N ASP A 114 -23.66 25.68 0.76
CA ASP A 114 -23.78 25.67 -0.70
C ASP A 114 -22.44 25.33 -1.38
N THR A 115 -21.32 25.87 -0.89
CA THR A 115 -19.97 25.54 -1.41
C THR A 115 -19.68 24.04 -1.34
N ILE A 116 -19.99 23.39 -0.22
CA ILE A 116 -19.78 21.94 -0.06
C ILE A 116 -20.71 21.15 -0.98
N LYS A 117 -21.96 21.57 -1.12
CA LYS A 117 -22.95 20.92 -1.97
C LYS A 117 -22.56 20.99 -3.45
N ASP A 118 -22.09 22.16 -3.90
CA ASP A 118 -21.65 22.38 -5.28
C ASP A 118 -20.42 21.51 -5.57
N PHE A 119 -19.42 21.51 -4.67
CA PHE A 119 -18.26 20.62 -4.79
C PHE A 119 -18.66 19.15 -4.84
N ALA A 120 -19.54 18.67 -3.95
CA ALA A 120 -19.98 17.28 -3.93
C ALA A 120 -20.65 16.88 -5.25
N THR A 121 -21.42 17.80 -5.85
CA THR A 121 -22.10 17.57 -7.14
C THR A 121 -21.11 17.55 -8.31
N GLU A 122 -20.14 18.47 -8.32
CA GLU A 122 -19.06 18.52 -9.32
C GLU A 122 -18.19 17.25 -9.23
N PHE A 123 -17.73 16.90 -8.04
CA PHE A 123 -16.88 15.74 -7.82
C PHE A 123 -17.61 14.44 -8.18
N ALA A 124 -18.89 14.28 -7.80
CA ALA A 124 -19.67 13.10 -8.20
C ALA A 124 -19.79 12.94 -9.72
N SER A 125 -19.67 14.03 -10.48
CA SER A 125 -19.69 14.03 -11.95
C SER A 125 -18.30 13.85 -12.58
N SER A 126 -17.24 13.79 -11.78
CA SER A 126 -15.86 13.65 -12.25
C SER A 126 -15.48 12.20 -12.57
N ALA A 127 -14.45 12.02 -13.40
CA ALA A 127 -13.86 10.71 -13.65
C ALA A 127 -13.25 10.10 -12.37
N GLN A 128 -12.74 10.93 -11.45
CA GLN A 128 -12.16 10.51 -10.18
C GLN A 128 -13.19 9.80 -9.29
N PHE A 129 -14.46 10.21 -9.32
CA PHE A 129 -15.49 9.58 -8.52
C PHE A 129 -15.90 8.18 -9.02
N LEU A 130 -15.68 7.87 -10.31
CA LEU A 130 -15.79 6.49 -10.81
C LEU A 130 -14.70 5.58 -10.24
N ILE A 131 -13.54 6.15 -9.91
CA ILE A 131 -12.40 5.43 -9.32
C ILE A 131 -12.53 5.40 -7.79
N PHE A 132 -13.00 6.49 -7.18
CA PHE A 132 -13.14 6.68 -5.74
C PHE A 132 -14.60 7.02 -5.39
N PRO A 133 -15.50 6.02 -5.33
CA PRO A 133 -16.91 6.19 -4.98
C PRO A 133 -17.07 6.43 -3.46
N THR A 134 -16.60 7.57 -2.97
CA THR A 134 -16.40 7.81 -1.53
C THR A 134 -17.64 8.17 -0.73
N PHE A 135 -18.74 8.56 -1.39
CA PHE A 135 -20.01 8.90 -0.75
C PHE A 135 -21.20 8.68 -1.68
N SER A 136 -22.41 8.56 -1.11
CA SER A 136 -23.65 8.58 -1.88
C SER A 136 -24.16 10.02 -2.02
N LEU A 137 -24.13 10.59 -3.23
CA LEU A 137 -24.47 12.00 -3.49
C LEU A 137 -25.84 12.40 -2.93
N HIS A 138 -26.88 11.61 -3.23
CA HIS A 138 -28.23 11.87 -2.74
C HIS A 138 -28.28 11.93 -1.22
N ARG A 139 -27.73 10.91 -0.55
CA ARG A 139 -27.70 10.80 0.92
C ARG A 139 -26.86 11.92 1.53
N PHE A 140 -25.73 12.26 0.92
CA PHE A 140 -24.84 13.30 1.39
C PHE A 140 -25.57 14.65 1.43
N ILE A 141 -26.25 15.03 0.34
CA ILE A 141 -27.01 16.29 0.26
C ILE A 141 -28.25 16.26 1.15
N SER A 142 -29.01 15.16 1.18
CA SER A 142 -30.30 15.12 1.88
C SER A 142 -30.19 14.88 3.39
N THR A 143 -29.11 14.25 3.86
CA THR A 143 -28.96 13.85 5.27
C THR A 143 -27.65 14.30 5.91
N THR A 144 -26.50 13.99 5.31
CA THR A 144 -25.19 14.23 5.93
C THR A 144 -24.91 15.72 6.09
N LEU A 145 -25.11 16.49 5.02
CA LEU A 145 -24.82 17.91 4.99
C LEU A 145 -25.76 18.69 5.95
N PRO A 146 -27.09 18.50 5.94
CA PRO A 146 -27.96 19.11 6.94
C PRO A 146 -27.58 18.74 8.38
N LEU A 147 -27.22 17.47 8.64
CA LEU A 147 -26.85 17.02 9.98
C LEU A 147 -25.52 17.64 10.46
N ALA A 148 -24.57 17.88 9.55
CA ALA A 148 -23.28 18.48 9.87
C ALA A 148 -23.37 19.96 10.28
N TYR A 149 -24.37 20.70 9.76
CA TYR A 149 -24.56 22.14 10.00
C TYR A 149 -25.64 22.44 11.07
N LYS A 150 -26.19 21.43 11.74
CA LYS A 150 -27.11 21.67 12.87
C LYS A 150 -26.35 22.26 14.07
N ASP A 151 -26.90 23.35 14.63
CA ASP A 151 -26.33 24.02 15.80
C ASP A 151 -26.21 23.08 17.01
N ALA A 152 -25.01 23.02 17.59
CA ALA A 152 -24.72 22.25 18.79
C ALA A 152 -25.45 22.78 20.04
N ASP A 153 -25.89 24.04 20.02
CA ASP A 153 -26.52 24.74 21.14
C ASP A 153 -28.04 24.56 21.23
N SER A 154 -28.66 23.87 20.27
CA SER A 154 -30.08 23.50 20.36
C SER A 154 -30.31 22.30 21.29
N SER A 155 -30.14 22.54 22.59
CA SER A 155 -30.68 21.83 23.76
C SER A 155 -30.91 20.30 23.68
N SER A 156 -30.13 19.59 24.52
CA SER A 156 -30.45 18.31 25.20
C SER A 156 -30.40 16.98 24.45
N GLU A 157 -30.37 16.96 23.11
CA GLU A 157 -30.16 15.71 22.37
C GLU A 157 -28.78 15.71 21.70
N ARG A 158 -27.86 14.89 22.24
CA ARG A 158 -26.68 14.46 21.47
C ARG A 158 -27.20 13.70 20.25
N HIS A 159 -27.36 14.40 19.14
CA HIS A 159 -27.82 13.83 17.89
C HIS A 159 -26.80 12.75 17.46
N ASN A 160 -27.22 11.49 17.55
CA ASN A 160 -26.39 10.35 17.18
C ASN A 160 -25.92 10.54 15.72
N GLY A 161 -24.60 10.59 15.49
CA GLY A 161 -24.03 10.73 14.15
C GLY A 161 -23.63 12.15 13.73
N ALA A 162 -23.98 13.21 14.47
CA ALA A 162 -23.61 14.58 14.08
C ALA A 162 -22.08 14.81 14.07
N THR A 163 -21.34 14.09 14.90
CA THR A 163 -19.87 14.11 14.87
C THR A 163 -19.34 13.43 13.62
N SER A 164 -19.87 12.25 13.28
CA SER A 164 -19.56 11.55 12.04
C SER A 164 -19.89 12.36 10.79
N ALA A 165 -21.04 13.06 10.76
CA ALA A 165 -21.43 13.92 9.64
C ALA A 165 -20.46 15.10 9.43
N ARG A 166 -20.05 15.78 10.51
CA ARG A 166 -19.02 16.84 10.45
C ARG A 166 -17.67 16.30 9.99
N ALA A 167 -17.28 15.11 10.44
CA ALA A 167 -16.07 14.44 9.97
C ALA A 167 -16.16 14.13 8.46
N CYS A 168 -17.32 13.68 7.98
CA CYS A 168 -17.55 13.40 6.56
C CYS A 168 -17.45 14.65 5.69
N VAL A 169 -18.03 15.78 6.11
CA VAL A 169 -17.91 17.06 5.40
C VAL A 169 -16.45 17.54 5.34
N ARG A 170 -15.69 17.44 6.44
CA ARG A 170 -14.26 17.78 6.43
C ARG A 170 -13.44 16.85 5.54
N ALA A 171 -13.77 15.56 5.54
CA ALA A 171 -13.07 14.58 4.71
C ALA A 171 -13.32 14.82 3.21
N MET A 172 -14.48 15.37 2.84
CA MET A 172 -14.77 15.84 1.49
C MET A 172 -13.79 16.92 1.02
N LEU A 173 -13.41 17.84 1.92
CA LEU A 173 -12.43 18.89 1.62
C LEU A 173 -11.02 18.31 1.43
N LEU A 174 -10.69 17.21 2.10
CA LEU A 174 -9.44 16.49 1.84
C LEU A 174 -9.41 15.87 0.44
N ILE A 175 -10.54 15.30 0.00
CA ILE A 175 -10.68 14.75 -1.35
C ILE A 175 -10.58 15.85 -2.40
N ALA A 176 -11.19 17.01 -2.13
CA ALA A 176 -11.05 18.21 -2.95
C ALA A 176 -9.60 18.67 -3.06
N ASP A 177 -8.79 18.52 -2.00
CA ASP A 177 -7.37 18.84 -2.06
C ASP A 177 -6.56 17.81 -2.85
N VAL A 178 -6.85 16.51 -2.69
CA VAL A 178 -6.13 15.41 -3.37
C VAL A 178 -6.24 15.50 -4.90
N PHE A 179 -7.44 15.62 -5.45
CA PHE A 179 -7.70 15.54 -6.92
C PHE A 179 -7.60 16.87 -7.66
N GLY A 180 -6.79 17.77 -7.11
CA GLY A 180 -7.46 18.83 -6.41
C GLY A 180 -8.11 19.96 -7.22
N HIS A 181 -9.36 20.08 -6.84
CA HIS A 181 -10.27 21.17 -7.09
C HIS A 181 -9.89 22.31 -6.16
N SER A 182 -9.78 23.51 -6.72
CA SER A 182 -9.49 24.71 -5.94
C SER A 182 -10.76 25.18 -5.25
N ILE A 183 -10.92 24.88 -3.96
CA ILE A 183 -11.95 25.51 -3.15
C ILE A 183 -11.42 26.89 -2.72
N ALA A 184 -11.48 27.85 -3.65
CA ALA A 184 -10.97 29.19 -3.47
C ALA A 184 -11.95 30.04 -2.65
N GLU A 185 -11.87 29.95 -1.33
CA GLU A 185 -12.51 30.91 -0.42
C GLU A 185 -11.48 31.53 0.53
N VAL A 186 -11.64 32.83 0.78
CA VAL A 186 -10.90 33.56 1.81
C VAL A 186 -11.33 33.01 3.17
N GLY A 187 -10.48 32.18 3.80
CA GLY A 187 -10.73 31.60 5.12
C GLY A 187 -10.76 30.07 5.19
N ALA A 188 -10.51 29.35 4.08
CA ALA A 188 -10.39 27.89 4.12
C ALA A 188 -9.17 27.44 4.96
N SER A 189 -9.42 26.56 5.94
CA SER A 189 -8.38 25.88 6.72
C SER A 189 -7.47 25.00 5.84
N THR A 190 -6.25 24.75 6.31
CA THR A 190 -5.33 23.85 5.60
C THR A 190 -5.84 22.39 5.59
N PRO A 191 -5.54 21.57 4.57
CA PRO A 191 -5.91 20.15 4.56
C PRO A 191 -5.46 19.40 5.83
N GLN A 192 -4.30 19.78 6.38
CA GLN A 192 -3.75 19.22 7.61
C GLN A 192 -4.63 19.54 8.84
N GLU A 193 -5.27 20.69 8.89
CA GLU A 193 -6.22 21.03 9.96
C GLU A 193 -7.48 20.18 9.88
N TYR A 194 -8.06 19.99 8.69
CA TYR A 194 -9.22 19.11 8.50
C TYR A 194 -8.89 17.67 8.91
N ALA A 195 -7.73 17.15 8.52
CA ALA A 195 -7.27 15.82 8.91
C ALA A 195 -7.16 15.69 10.43
N ARG A 196 -6.52 16.66 11.11
CA ARG A 196 -6.39 16.67 12.58
C ARG A 196 -7.75 16.73 13.29
N GLU A 197 -8.70 17.51 12.78
CA GLU A 197 -10.05 17.58 13.35
C GLU A 197 -10.82 16.26 13.21
N ILE A 198 -10.68 15.57 12.07
CA ILE A 198 -11.25 14.23 11.90
C ILE A 198 -10.59 13.26 12.89
N GLU A 199 -9.26 13.28 13.00
CA GLU A 199 -8.50 12.44 13.94
C GLU A 199 -8.91 12.69 15.40
N ARG A 200 -9.12 13.95 15.82
CA ARG A 200 -9.65 14.29 17.15
C ARG A 200 -11.04 13.72 17.40
N SER A 201 -11.85 13.64 16.35
CA SER A 201 -13.21 13.09 16.42
C SER A 201 -13.28 11.55 16.39
N LEU A 202 -12.16 10.86 16.13
CA LEU A 202 -12.09 9.39 15.99
C LEU A 202 -12.77 8.62 17.13
N PRO A 203 -12.59 8.94 18.42
CA PRO A 203 -13.23 8.17 19.49
C PRO A 203 -14.76 8.16 19.38
N MET A 204 -15.36 9.26 18.92
CA MET A 204 -16.81 9.35 18.71
C MET A 204 -17.23 8.69 17.41
N VAL A 205 -16.50 8.89 16.32
CA VAL A 205 -16.75 8.24 15.02
C VAL A 205 -16.70 6.71 15.16
N ILE A 206 -15.73 6.18 15.91
CA ILE A 206 -15.59 4.74 16.22
C ILE A 206 -16.72 4.24 17.11
N ARG A 207 -17.22 5.05 18.05
CA ARG A 207 -18.36 4.64 18.90
C ARG A 207 -19.66 4.59 18.11
N GLU A 208 -19.89 5.58 17.25
CA GLU A 208 -21.09 5.71 16.42
C GLU A 208 -21.10 4.62 15.32
N MET A 209 -19.99 4.47 14.58
CA MET A 209 -19.85 3.64 13.36
C MET A 209 -21.05 3.81 12.43
N THR A 210 -21.37 5.04 12.09
CA THR A 210 -22.43 5.39 11.14
C THR A 210 -21.89 5.32 9.71
N MET A 211 -22.80 5.41 8.73
CA MET A 211 -22.42 5.55 7.31
C MET A 211 -21.55 6.78 7.05
N ASP A 212 -21.85 7.92 7.68
CA ASP A 212 -21.02 9.12 7.57
C ASP A 212 -19.62 8.91 8.14
N GLY A 213 -19.52 8.15 9.25
CA GLY A 213 -18.24 7.78 9.84
C GLY A 213 -17.43 6.88 8.90
N PHE A 214 -18.07 5.90 8.27
CA PHE A 214 -17.43 5.01 7.31
C PHE A 214 -16.90 5.77 6.08
N GLU A 215 -17.71 6.66 5.51
CA GLU A 215 -17.29 7.54 4.39
C GLU A 215 -16.15 8.49 4.81
N ALA A 216 -16.26 9.13 5.98
CA ALA A 216 -15.25 10.03 6.50
C ALA A 216 -13.89 9.35 6.66
N LEU A 217 -13.85 8.16 7.27
CA LEU A 217 -12.61 7.41 7.46
C LEU A 217 -12.06 6.87 6.15
N THR A 218 -12.92 6.47 5.21
CA THR A 218 -12.48 6.04 3.86
C THR A 218 -11.78 7.20 3.13
N MET A 219 -12.39 8.38 3.14
CA MET A 219 -11.80 9.59 2.54
C MET A 219 -10.51 10.03 3.25
N LEU A 220 -10.46 9.98 4.58
CA LEU A 220 -9.23 10.26 5.34
C LEU A 220 -8.13 9.26 5.00
N THR A 221 -8.47 7.97 4.84
CA THR A 221 -7.51 6.94 4.43
C THR A 221 -6.95 7.23 3.05
N ILE A 222 -7.79 7.62 2.08
CA ILE A 222 -7.36 8.05 0.75
C ILE A 222 -6.41 9.24 0.86
N TYR A 223 -6.77 10.27 1.64
CA TYR A 223 -5.88 11.42 1.85
C TYR A 223 -4.51 11.01 2.41
N LYS A 224 -4.48 10.23 3.50
CA LYS A 224 -3.24 9.74 4.13
C LYS A 224 -2.38 8.94 3.16
N TYR A 225 -3.02 8.11 2.35
CA TYR A 225 -2.37 7.33 1.32
C TYR A 225 -1.71 8.22 0.24
N PHE A 226 -2.42 9.23 -0.25
CA PHE A 226 -1.95 10.14 -1.29
C PHE A 226 -0.86 11.11 -0.82
N ILE A 227 -0.73 11.37 0.48
CA ILE A 227 0.37 12.17 1.04
C ILE A 227 1.57 11.34 1.53
N GLY A 228 1.54 10.02 1.35
CA GLY A 228 2.62 9.12 1.77
C GLY A 228 2.60 8.67 3.23
N ASP A 229 1.57 9.01 4.01
CA ASP A 229 1.40 8.56 5.40
C ASP A 229 0.73 7.17 5.46
N LEU A 230 1.47 6.16 4.99
CA LEU A 230 0.96 4.79 4.81
C LEU A 230 0.63 4.08 6.13
N HIS A 231 1.29 4.44 7.23
CA HIS A 231 1.01 3.86 8.55
C HIS A 231 -0.33 4.34 9.09
N SER A 232 -0.60 5.65 9.00
CA SER A 232 -1.92 6.18 9.38
C SER A 232 -3.01 5.60 8.49
N ALA A 233 -2.76 5.45 7.18
CA ALA A 233 -3.70 4.78 6.27
C ALA A 233 -3.99 3.33 6.69
N SER A 234 -2.96 2.54 7.02
CA SER A 234 -3.11 1.16 7.50
C SER A 234 -3.88 1.07 8.83
N PHE A 235 -3.60 1.97 9.77
CA PHE A 235 -4.32 2.05 11.03
C PHE A 235 -5.80 2.40 10.82
N LEU A 236 -6.11 3.35 9.95
CA LEU A 236 -7.48 3.72 9.62
C LEU A 236 -8.23 2.56 8.94
N ILE A 237 -7.58 1.81 8.04
CA ILE A 237 -8.14 0.58 7.45
C ILE A 237 -8.50 -0.45 8.53
N SER A 238 -7.68 -0.59 9.57
CA SER A 238 -7.99 -1.49 10.70
C SER A 238 -9.26 -1.08 11.46
N ILE A 239 -9.49 0.23 11.63
CA ILE A 239 -10.74 0.77 12.19
C ILE A 239 -11.91 0.53 11.24
N ILE A 240 -11.74 0.88 9.97
CA ILE A 240 -12.76 0.72 8.92
C ILE A 240 -13.19 -0.73 8.79
N THR A 241 -12.28 -1.68 8.93
CA THR A 241 -12.58 -3.12 8.91
C THR A 241 -13.65 -3.49 9.93
N ARG A 242 -13.65 -2.88 11.11
CA ARG A 242 -14.74 -3.08 12.10
C ARG A 242 -16.06 -2.48 11.65
N MET A 243 -16.04 -1.35 10.95
CA MET A 243 -17.23 -0.74 10.34
C MET A 243 -17.78 -1.60 9.20
N ILE A 244 -16.92 -2.15 8.33
CA ILE A 244 -17.28 -3.07 7.24
C ILE A 244 -18.08 -4.27 7.78
N PHE A 245 -17.64 -4.86 8.89
CA PHE A 245 -18.35 -5.98 9.50
C PHE A 245 -19.64 -5.53 10.19
N LYS A 246 -19.62 -4.43 10.96
CA LYS A 246 -20.81 -3.93 11.67
C LYS A 246 -21.93 -3.53 10.70
N LEU A 247 -21.58 -2.88 9.59
CA LEU A 247 -22.54 -2.36 8.60
C LEU A 247 -22.93 -3.38 7.53
N GLY A 248 -22.27 -4.55 7.49
CA GLY A 248 -22.58 -5.59 6.50
C GLY A 248 -22.00 -5.36 5.10
N ALA A 249 -21.07 -4.42 4.93
CA ALA A 249 -20.47 -4.07 3.64
C ALA A 249 -19.67 -5.21 2.97
N HIS A 250 -19.23 -6.19 3.77
CA HIS A 250 -18.51 -7.38 3.33
C HIS A 250 -19.40 -8.41 2.60
N ILE A 251 -20.73 -8.23 2.61
CA ILE A 251 -21.70 -9.13 1.98
C ILE A 251 -22.17 -8.50 0.66
N SER A 252 -22.20 -9.27 -0.43
CA SER A 252 -22.71 -8.77 -1.70
C SER A 252 -24.23 -8.58 -1.64
N PRO A 253 -24.77 -7.47 -2.21
CA PRO A 253 -26.19 -7.32 -2.45
C PRO A 253 -26.74 -8.42 -3.39
N PRO A 254 -28.05 -8.72 -3.35
CA PRO A 254 -28.66 -9.75 -4.21
C PRO A 254 -28.47 -9.47 -5.70
N ILE A 255 -28.04 -10.49 -6.46
CA ILE A 255 -27.76 -10.40 -7.91
C ILE A 255 -28.99 -9.97 -8.73
N SER A 256 -30.20 -10.24 -8.24
CA SER A 256 -31.45 -9.87 -8.90
C SER A 256 -31.71 -8.36 -8.96
N GLU A 257 -31.05 -7.58 -8.12
CA GLU A 257 -31.20 -6.14 -8.08
C GLU A 257 -30.19 -5.47 -9.02
N PRO A 258 -30.62 -4.58 -9.93
CA PRO A 258 -29.69 -3.83 -10.75
C PRO A 258 -28.85 -2.90 -9.85
N TYR A 259 -27.57 -2.74 -10.19
CA TYR A 259 -26.70 -1.81 -9.47
C TYR A 259 -27.28 -0.39 -9.51
N ASP A 260 -27.31 0.24 -8.35
CA ASP A 260 -27.73 1.63 -8.15
C ASP A 260 -26.94 2.24 -7.00
N LYS A 261 -26.14 3.26 -7.29
CA LYS A 261 -25.34 3.99 -6.31
C LYS A 261 -26.18 4.74 -5.26
N GLY A 262 -27.45 5.02 -5.56
CA GLY A 262 -28.41 5.57 -4.60
C GLY A 262 -28.81 4.56 -3.52
N ASN A 263 -28.75 3.26 -3.82
CA ASN A 263 -29.02 2.20 -2.87
C ASN A 263 -27.86 2.07 -1.87
N ILE A 264 -28.19 2.17 -0.58
CA ILE A 264 -27.21 2.14 0.50
C ILE A 264 -26.38 0.85 0.53
N ASN A 265 -26.95 -0.29 0.15
CA ASN A 265 -26.25 -1.57 0.14
C ASN A 265 -25.19 -1.63 -0.97
N HIS A 266 -25.49 -1.09 -2.15
CA HIS A 266 -24.51 -0.97 -3.24
C HIS A 266 -23.40 0.01 -2.86
N HIS A 267 -23.74 1.15 -2.25
CA HIS A 267 -22.75 2.13 -1.80
C HIS A 267 -21.82 1.57 -0.70
N MET A 268 -22.37 0.86 0.28
CA MET A 268 -21.57 0.14 1.28
C MET A 268 -20.61 -0.86 0.62
N ARG A 269 -21.10 -1.59 -0.38
CA ARG A 269 -20.29 -2.54 -1.14
C ARG A 269 -19.18 -1.85 -1.94
N ASP A 270 -19.44 -0.66 -2.47
CA ASP A 270 -18.43 0.15 -3.16
C ASP A 270 -17.31 0.57 -2.21
N LEU A 271 -17.66 1.08 -1.02
CA LEU A 271 -16.68 1.43 0.01
C LEU A 271 -15.87 0.21 0.46
N PHE A 272 -16.51 -0.96 0.60
CA PHE A 272 -15.79 -2.22 0.87
C PHE A 272 -14.71 -2.49 -0.18
N TRP A 273 -15.01 -2.37 -1.47
CA TRP A 273 -14.02 -2.62 -2.52
C TRP A 273 -12.89 -1.60 -2.57
N VAL A 274 -13.17 -0.33 -2.28
CA VAL A 274 -12.12 0.70 -2.11
C VAL A 274 -11.18 0.29 -0.97
N CYS A 275 -11.74 0.02 0.22
CA CYS A 275 -10.95 -0.32 1.40
C CYS A 275 -10.23 -1.66 1.26
N TYR A 276 -10.86 -2.68 0.67
CA TYR A 276 -10.25 -3.97 0.39
C TYR A 276 -9.03 -3.82 -0.50
N SER A 277 -9.17 -3.12 -1.63
CA SER A 277 -8.05 -2.89 -2.53
C SER A 277 -6.92 -2.08 -1.89
N MET A 278 -7.25 -1.07 -1.07
CA MET A 278 -6.24 -0.32 -0.31
C MET A 278 -5.52 -1.19 0.72
N ASP A 279 -6.23 -2.02 1.48
CA ASP A 279 -5.66 -2.92 2.48
C ASP A 279 -4.66 -3.89 1.84
N LYS A 280 -5.05 -4.52 0.72
CA LYS A 280 -4.17 -5.46 0.00
C LYS A 280 -2.98 -4.77 -0.66
N ASP A 281 -3.10 -3.51 -1.07
CA ASP A 281 -1.95 -2.76 -1.58
C ASP A 281 -1.02 -2.32 -0.44
N LEU A 282 -1.57 -1.77 0.64
CA LEU A 282 -0.84 -1.32 1.83
C LEU A 282 -0.03 -2.44 2.46
N CYS A 283 -0.63 -3.63 2.64
CA CYS A 283 0.03 -4.83 3.17
C CYS A 283 1.40 -5.09 2.51
N HIS A 284 1.48 -4.95 1.18
CA HIS A 284 2.72 -5.15 0.43
C HIS A 284 3.68 -3.96 0.55
N ARG A 285 3.16 -2.73 0.69
CA ARG A 285 3.97 -1.52 0.81
C ARG A 285 4.70 -1.38 2.12
N ILE A 286 4.01 -1.66 3.23
CA ILE A 286 4.55 -1.53 4.59
C ILE A 286 5.02 -2.87 5.17
N ALA A 287 4.89 -3.95 4.41
CA ALA A 287 5.23 -5.31 4.81
C ALA A 287 4.56 -5.77 6.14
N GLN A 288 3.30 -5.38 6.34
CA GLN A 288 2.48 -5.79 7.48
C GLN A 288 1.29 -6.64 7.00
N PRO A 289 0.74 -7.53 7.85
CA PRO A 289 -0.44 -8.31 7.50
C PRO A 289 -1.65 -7.43 7.13
N PRO A 290 -2.49 -7.86 6.19
CA PRO A 290 -3.72 -7.15 5.86
C PRO A 290 -4.72 -7.21 7.02
N ALA A 291 -5.52 -6.16 7.21
CA ALA A 291 -6.55 -6.10 8.25
C ALA A 291 -7.81 -6.88 7.87
N ILE A 292 -8.16 -6.90 6.58
CA ILE A 292 -9.35 -7.58 6.07
C ILE A 292 -8.98 -9.02 5.73
N ASN A 293 -9.61 -9.97 6.42
CA ASN A 293 -9.43 -11.40 6.17
C ASN A 293 -10.47 -11.90 5.16
N ASP A 294 -9.98 -12.43 4.03
CA ASP A 294 -10.78 -12.92 2.91
C ASP A 294 -11.77 -14.02 3.32
N ALA A 295 -11.42 -14.83 4.33
CA ALA A 295 -12.29 -15.91 4.84
C ALA A 295 -13.60 -15.41 5.47
N HIS A 296 -13.71 -14.11 5.74
CA HIS A 296 -14.90 -13.47 6.32
C HIS A 296 -15.60 -12.52 5.35
N CYS A 297 -15.23 -12.51 4.07
CA CYS A 297 -15.77 -11.58 3.08
C CYS A 297 -16.33 -12.33 1.87
N ASP A 298 -17.45 -11.82 1.34
CA ASP A 298 -17.88 -12.19 0.00
C ASP A 298 -17.00 -11.43 -1.00
N LEU A 299 -16.25 -12.14 -1.84
CA LEU A 299 -15.36 -11.57 -2.86
C LEU A 299 -15.96 -11.65 -4.28
N SER A 300 -17.27 -11.87 -4.40
CA SER A 300 -17.97 -11.85 -5.67
C SER A 300 -17.82 -10.48 -6.34
N LEU A 301 -17.22 -10.47 -7.53
CA LEU A 301 -16.95 -9.27 -8.30
C LEU A 301 -18.24 -8.53 -8.67
N PRO A 302 -18.21 -7.18 -8.77
CA PRO A 302 -19.34 -6.43 -9.29
C PRO A 302 -19.75 -6.89 -10.70
N PRO A 303 -21.03 -6.75 -11.07
CA PRO A 303 -21.50 -7.10 -12.41
C PRO A 303 -20.68 -6.43 -13.52
N ASN A 304 -20.30 -7.18 -14.55
CA ASN A 304 -19.54 -6.70 -15.72
C ASN A 304 -18.20 -6.02 -15.42
N TYR A 305 -17.64 -6.20 -14.21
CA TYR A 305 -16.44 -5.47 -13.75
C TYR A 305 -15.26 -5.58 -14.71
N ALA A 306 -14.94 -6.79 -15.18
CA ALA A 306 -13.82 -7.02 -16.08
C ALA A 306 -13.98 -6.29 -17.44
N GLU A 307 -15.20 -6.24 -17.98
CA GLU A 307 -15.49 -5.58 -19.25
C GLU A 307 -15.38 -4.05 -19.12
N MET A 308 -15.90 -3.49 -18.04
CA MET A 308 -15.78 -2.05 -17.74
C MET A 308 -14.32 -1.65 -17.52
N GLN A 309 -13.56 -2.46 -16.77
CA GLN A 309 -12.14 -2.21 -16.55
C GLN A 309 -11.36 -2.22 -17.88
N ASN A 310 -11.62 -3.20 -18.75
CA ASN A 310 -11.00 -3.27 -20.07
C ASN A 310 -11.38 -2.10 -20.97
N SER A 311 -12.65 -1.66 -20.93
CA SER A 311 -13.14 -0.51 -21.70
C SER A 311 -12.48 0.79 -21.26
N ASN A 312 -12.30 0.97 -19.94
CA ASN A 312 -11.57 2.10 -19.38
C ASN A 312 -10.09 2.07 -19.76
N ILE A 313 -9.40 0.92 -19.64
CA ILE A 313 -7.99 0.75 -20.03
C ILE A 313 -7.77 1.14 -21.50
N LEU A 314 -8.71 0.79 -22.38
CA LEU A 314 -8.66 1.15 -23.80
C LEU A 314 -9.10 2.58 -24.10
N SER A 315 -9.43 3.37 -23.07
CA SER A 315 -9.97 4.73 -23.19
C SER A 315 -11.20 4.81 -24.13
N LEU A 316 -11.98 3.72 -24.20
CA LEU A 316 -13.18 3.61 -25.04
C LEU A 316 -14.42 4.21 -24.38
N SER A 317 -14.41 4.35 -23.07
CA SER A 317 -15.48 4.97 -22.32
C SER A 317 -15.43 6.49 -22.47
N GLN A 318 -16.38 7.06 -23.21
CA GLN A 318 -16.71 8.48 -23.08
C GLN A 318 -17.29 8.68 -21.67
N PHE A 319 -16.62 9.46 -20.83
CA PHE A 319 -17.12 9.79 -19.50
C PHE A 319 -18.46 10.52 -19.63
N SER A 320 -19.55 9.82 -19.35
CA SER A 320 -20.89 10.40 -19.25
C SER A 320 -21.04 11.11 -17.90
N PRO A 321 -21.88 12.15 -17.79
CA PRO A 321 -22.28 12.71 -16.50
C PRO A 321 -22.78 11.62 -15.55
N TYR A 322 -22.68 11.89 -14.23
CA TYR A 322 -23.04 11.00 -13.13
C TYR A 322 -24.25 10.10 -13.46
N ASN A 323 -23.99 8.81 -13.59
CA ASN A 323 -25.01 7.79 -13.81
C ASN A 323 -25.02 6.84 -12.59
N PRO A 324 -26.10 6.85 -11.77
CA PRO A 324 -26.23 5.96 -10.62
C PRO A 324 -26.12 4.47 -10.95
N ALA A 325 -26.42 4.06 -12.19
CA ALA A 325 -26.33 2.68 -12.63
C ALA A 325 -24.91 2.24 -13.05
N THR A 326 -23.94 3.16 -13.10
CA THR A 326 -22.56 2.82 -13.46
C THR A 326 -21.80 2.30 -12.26
N VAL A 327 -21.40 1.02 -12.34
CA VAL A 327 -20.52 0.38 -11.36
C VAL A 327 -19.13 1.05 -11.36
N PRO A 328 -18.51 1.32 -10.19
CA PRO A 328 -17.19 1.93 -10.11
C PRO A 328 -16.06 1.06 -10.66
N LEU A 329 -14.95 1.71 -11.04
CA LEU A 329 -13.71 1.05 -11.47
C LEU A 329 -12.81 0.67 -10.30
N TYR A 330 -12.94 1.40 -9.18
CA TYR A 330 -12.11 1.33 -7.97
C TYR A 330 -10.63 1.71 -8.22
N PRO A 331 -9.85 2.08 -7.18
CA PRO A 331 -8.51 2.64 -7.41
C PRO A 331 -7.46 1.61 -7.82
N TRP A 332 -7.69 0.33 -7.51
CA TRP A 332 -6.92 -0.80 -8.00
C TRP A 332 -7.86 -1.87 -8.57
N ASP A 333 -7.38 -2.63 -9.56
CA ASP A 333 -8.12 -3.78 -10.11
C ASP A 333 -8.38 -4.79 -9.00
N ILE A 334 -9.66 -4.99 -8.65
CA ILE A 334 -10.09 -5.91 -7.59
C ILE A 334 -9.52 -7.32 -7.80
N ARG A 335 -9.47 -7.78 -9.05
CA ARG A 335 -8.98 -9.14 -9.38
C ARG A 335 -7.51 -9.28 -9.02
N LEU A 336 -6.72 -8.23 -9.29
CA LEU A 336 -5.31 -8.21 -8.93
C LEU A 336 -5.12 -8.00 -7.41
N SER A 337 -5.99 -7.24 -6.74
CA SER A 337 -6.00 -7.13 -5.27
C SER A 337 -6.25 -8.48 -4.59
N ILE A 338 -7.13 -9.32 -5.14
CA ILE A 338 -7.34 -10.70 -4.67
C ILE A 338 -6.07 -11.55 -4.85
N ILE A 339 -5.40 -11.45 -6.00
CA ILE A 339 -4.11 -12.15 -6.22
C ILE A 339 -3.05 -11.66 -5.22
N LYS A 340 -2.95 -10.34 -4.96
CA LYS A 340 -2.06 -9.78 -3.93
C LYS A 340 -2.34 -10.34 -2.54
N SER A 341 -3.61 -10.49 -2.18
CA SER A 341 -4.02 -11.12 -0.91
C SER A 341 -3.48 -12.55 -0.82
N ARG A 342 -3.66 -13.35 -1.88
CA ARG A 342 -3.16 -14.73 -1.95
C ARG A 342 -1.65 -14.82 -1.94
N ILE A 343 -0.95 -13.93 -2.64
CA ILE A 343 0.53 -13.84 -2.58
C ILE A 343 0.96 -13.69 -1.13
N HIS A 344 0.34 -12.77 -0.38
CA HIS A 344 0.68 -12.59 1.02
C HIS A 344 0.39 -13.86 1.83
N ASP A 345 -0.82 -14.42 1.73
CA ASP A 345 -1.22 -15.56 2.55
C ASP A 345 -0.43 -16.84 2.27
N ASP A 346 -0.15 -17.12 0.99
CA ASP A 346 0.53 -18.35 0.56
C ASP A 346 2.06 -18.26 0.65
N LEU A 347 2.67 -17.06 0.63
CA LEU A 347 4.13 -16.90 0.58
C LEU A 347 4.74 -16.05 1.71
N TYR A 348 3.95 -15.20 2.39
CA TYR A 348 4.44 -14.21 3.37
C TYR A 348 3.82 -14.35 4.76
N SER A 349 2.69 -15.04 4.91
CA SER A 349 2.08 -15.30 6.21
C SER A 349 2.97 -16.12 7.14
N MET A 350 2.74 -16.01 8.45
CA MET A 350 3.44 -16.85 9.43
C MET A 350 3.25 -18.35 9.19
N SER A 351 2.11 -18.76 8.63
CA SER A 351 1.86 -20.14 8.20
C SER A 351 2.69 -20.53 6.97
N ALA A 352 2.84 -19.62 6.00
CA ALA A 352 3.65 -19.83 4.80
C ALA A 352 5.13 -19.98 5.16
N LEU A 353 5.65 -19.13 6.06
CA LEU A 353 7.05 -19.17 6.50
C LEU A 353 7.48 -20.48 7.18
N ARG A 354 6.52 -21.32 7.59
CA ARG A 354 6.76 -22.64 8.21
C ARG A 354 6.66 -23.79 7.22
N GLN A 355 6.30 -23.53 5.96
CA GLN A 355 6.16 -24.56 4.94
C GLN A 355 7.52 -25.04 4.44
N SER A 356 7.55 -26.29 3.94
CA SER A 356 8.73 -26.82 3.25
C SER A 356 9.00 -26.06 1.95
N GLU A 357 10.25 -26.08 1.49
CA GLU A 357 10.64 -25.49 0.21
C GLU A 357 9.80 -26.01 -0.97
N ALA A 358 9.54 -27.32 -1.02
CA ALA A 358 8.73 -27.94 -2.07
C ALA A 358 7.30 -27.39 -2.11
N GLU A 359 6.71 -27.08 -0.95
CA GLU A 359 5.39 -26.47 -0.86
C GLU A 359 5.42 -25.01 -1.29
N ILE A 360 6.43 -24.23 -0.89
CA ILE A 360 6.60 -22.84 -1.37
C ILE A 360 6.76 -22.81 -2.89
N LEU A 361 7.57 -23.69 -3.48
CA LEU A 361 7.71 -23.80 -4.94
C LEU A 361 6.40 -24.22 -5.61
N ARG A 362 5.58 -25.06 -4.96
CA ARG A 362 4.24 -25.40 -5.46
C ARG A 362 3.31 -24.20 -5.46
N ARG A 363 3.33 -23.39 -4.38
CA ARG A 363 2.54 -22.16 -4.24
C ARG A 363 2.94 -21.11 -5.27
N ILE A 364 4.24 -20.92 -5.49
CA ILE A 364 4.76 -20.04 -6.55
C ILE A 364 4.17 -20.40 -7.91
N ARG A 365 4.22 -21.68 -8.32
CA ARG A 365 3.66 -22.11 -9.61
C ARG A 365 2.16 -21.84 -9.73
N TYR A 366 1.40 -22.05 -8.65
CA TYR A 366 -0.04 -21.77 -8.63
C TYR A 366 -0.30 -20.27 -8.80
N LEU A 367 0.43 -19.42 -8.06
CA LEU A 367 0.29 -17.96 -8.15
C LEU A 367 0.73 -17.42 -9.52
N ASP A 368 1.77 -18.00 -10.14
CA ASP A 368 2.17 -17.67 -11.51
C ASP A 368 1.04 -17.98 -12.51
N GLU A 369 0.37 -19.13 -12.37
CA GLU A 369 -0.77 -19.50 -13.21
C GLU A 369 -1.95 -18.56 -12.99
N GLU A 370 -2.30 -18.22 -11.75
CA GLU A 370 -3.39 -17.27 -11.46
C GLU A 370 -3.09 -15.87 -12.01
N LEU A 371 -1.85 -15.40 -11.88
CA LEU A 371 -1.41 -14.13 -12.43
C LEU A 371 -1.45 -14.14 -13.97
N GLU A 372 -1.06 -15.26 -14.59
CA GLU A 372 -1.14 -15.44 -16.04
C GLU A 372 -2.59 -15.44 -16.53
N VAL A 373 -3.49 -16.16 -15.86
CA VAL A 373 -4.93 -16.17 -16.18
C VAL A 373 -5.49 -14.75 -16.13
N TRP A 374 -5.20 -13.99 -15.06
CA TRP A 374 -5.60 -12.59 -14.97
C TRP A 374 -5.00 -11.75 -16.11
N ARG A 375 -3.71 -11.90 -16.40
CA ARG A 375 -3.00 -11.17 -17.44
C ARG A 375 -3.63 -11.39 -18.83
N LEU A 376 -4.08 -12.61 -19.11
CA LEU A 376 -4.75 -12.97 -20.36
C LEU A 376 -6.15 -12.36 -20.50
N THR A 377 -6.78 -11.90 -19.42
CA THR A 377 -8.06 -11.16 -19.50
C THR A 377 -7.92 -9.73 -20.02
N LEU A 378 -6.70 -9.22 -20.07
CA LEU A 378 -6.42 -7.84 -20.48
C LEU A 378 -6.33 -7.71 -22.01
N PRO A 379 -6.70 -6.54 -22.57
CA PRO A 379 -6.50 -6.22 -23.98
C PRO A 379 -5.03 -6.35 -24.40
N LEU A 380 -4.79 -6.81 -25.62
CA LEU A 380 -3.44 -7.18 -26.10
C LEU A 380 -2.40 -6.05 -25.93
N ASP A 381 -2.75 -4.81 -26.31
CA ASP A 381 -1.80 -3.68 -26.26
C ASP A 381 -1.45 -3.23 -24.83
N HIS A 382 -2.36 -3.49 -23.89
CA HIS A 382 -2.23 -3.11 -22.48
C HIS A 382 -1.75 -4.27 -21.61
N ARG A 383 -1.66 -5.48 -22.17
CA ARG A 383 -1.20 -6.67 -21.48
C ARG A 383 0.27 -6.53 -21.11
N PRO A 384 0.66 -6.69 -19.82
CA PRO A 384 2.06 -6.74 -19.44
C PRO A 384 2.80 -7.91 -20.13
N THR A 385 4.06 -7.69 -20.50
CA THR A 385 4.97 -8.75 -20.97
C THR A 385 5.92 -9.15 -19.84
N LEU A 386 6.46 -10.37 -19.86
CA LEU A 386 7.39 -10.84 -18.83
C LEU A 386 8.70 -10.03 -18.79
N SER A 387 9.22 -9.70 -19.97
CA SER A 387 10.29 -8.72 -20.15
C SER A 387 9.75 -7.58 -21.00
N PHE A 388 9.92 -6.34 -20.55
CA PHE A 388 9.44 -5.17 -21.28
C PHE A 388 10.16 -5.06 -22.63
N LEU A 389 9.38 -4.99 -23.71
CA LEU A 389 9.90 -4.74 -25.05
C LEU A 389 9.82 -3.25 -25.36
N ASP A 390 10.86 -2.69 -25.98
CA ASP A 390 10.91 -1.26 -26.29
C ASP A 390 9.76 -0.74 -27.14
N LYS A 391 9.11 -1.64 -27.87
CA LYS A 391 7.96 -1.39 -28.75
C LYS A 391 6.63 -1.29 -28.01
N THR A 392 6.60 -1.40 -26.68
CA THR A 392 5.36 -1.29 -25.92
C THR A 392 4.83 0.14 -26.02
N PRO A 393 3.65 0.38 -26.63
CA PRO A 393 3.13 1.72 -26.80
C PRO A 393 2.71 2.27 -25.43
N VAL A 394 3.25 3.45 -25.09
CA VAL A 394 2.60 4.40 -24.19
C VAL A 394 2.14 5.50 -25.09
N ASP A 395 0.83 5.60 -25.31
CA ASP A 395 0.25 6.67 -26.09
C ASP A 395 -0.18 7.83 -25.16
N ALA A 396 -0.49 8.98 -25.75
CA ALA A 396 -0.97 10.14 -25.01
C ALA A 396 -2.33 9.90 -24.31
N HIS A 397 -3.03 8.81 -24.65
CA HIS A 397 -4.36 8.48 -24.14
C HIS A 397 -4.31 7.39 -23.05
N THR A 398 -3.12 6.89 -22.72
CA THR A 398 -2.93 5.84 -21.71
C THR A 398 -3.28 6.42 -20.36
N ASN A 399 -4.38 5.95 -19.78
CA ASN A 399 -4.83 6.45 -18.49
C ASN A 399 -3.95 5.94 -17.33
N THR A 400 -4.02 6.64 -16.18
CA THR A 400 -3.21 6.30 -15.00
C THR A 400 -3.50 4.90 -14.43
N GLN A 401 -4.73 4.39 -14.53
CA GLN A 401 -5.05 3.03 -14.07
C GLN A 401 -4.36 1.96 -14.92
N ALA A 402 -4.26 2.13 -16.24
CA ALA A 402 -3.51 1.22 -17.11
C ALA A 402 -2.02 1.18 -16.74
N ILE A 403 -1.45 2.34 -16.41
CA ILE A 403 -0.06 2.46 -15.94
C ILE A 403 0.12 1.73 -14.62
N MET A 404 -0.73 2.02 -13.63
CA MET A 404 -0.70 1.38 -12.31
C MET A 404 -0.87 -0.14 -12.41
N LEU A 405 -1.74 -0.62 -13.31
CA LEU A 405 -1.99 -2.03 -13.51
C LEU A 405 -0.73 -2.76 -14.00
N ARG A 406 -0.02 -2.21 -14.99
CA ARG A 406 1.22 -2.83 -15.50
C ARG A 406 2.35 -2.78 -14.48
N LEU A 407 2.50 -1.68 -13.74
CA LEU A 407 3.46 -1.59 -12.61
C LEU A 407 3.14 -2.62 -11.52
N SER A 408 1.85 -2.75 -11.18
CA SER A 408 1.37 -3.71 -10.18
C SER A 408 1.57 -5.16 -10.61
N TYR A 409 1.47 -5.48 -11.90
CA TYR A 409 1.80 -6.82 -12.41
C TYR A 409 3.27 -7.17 -12.13
N HIS A 410 4.21 -6.32 -12.54
CA HIS A 410 5.64 -6.58 -12.32
C HIS A 410 5.99 -6.62 -10.83
N HIS A 411 5.32 -5.81 -10.01
CA HIS A 411 5.42 -5.91 -8.57
C HIS A 411 4.95 -7.29 -8.06
N CYS A 412 3.84 -7.84 -8.55
CA CYS A 412 3.40 -9.19 -8.18
C CYS A 412 4.42 -10.26 -8.59
N VAL A 413 5.02 -10.15 -9.79
CA VAL A 413 6.12 -11.04 -10.22
C VAL A 413 7.29 -10.96 -9.24
N ILE A 414 7.72 -9.74 -8.86
CA ILE A 414 8.77 -9.55 -7.86
C ILE A 414 8.39 -10.21 -6.53
N SER A 415 7.18 -9.95 -6.02
CA SER A 415 6.71 -10.51 -4.75
C SER A 415 6.62 -12.04 -4.78
N ILE A 416 6.17 -12.66 -5.87
CA ILE A 416 6.11 -14.13 -5.98
C ILE A 416 7.52 -14.72 -5.94
N HIS A 417 8.43 -14.22 -6.79
CA HIS A 417 9.76 -14.82 -6.95
C HIS A 417 10.76 -14.45 -5.86
N LYS A 418 10.53 -13.34 -5.14
CA LYS A 418 11.33 -12.97 -3.97
C LYS A 418 11.11 -13.94 -2.80
N ALA A 419 9.93 -14.55 -2.69
CA ALA A 419 9.65 -15.55 -1.66
C ALA A 419 10.61 -16.76 -1.75
N ARG A 420 10.96 -17.19 -2.97
CA ARG A 420 11.93 -18.27 -3.19
C ARG A 420 13.31 -17.94 -2.62
N CYS A 421 13.72 -16.68 -2.65
CA CYS A 421 15.05 -16.28 -2.21
C CYS A 421 15.25 -16.33 -0.69
N ARG A 422 14.18 -16.41 0.10
CA ARG A 422 14.29 -16.67 1.55
C ARG A 422 14.87 -18.03 1.88
N MET A 423 14.71 -18.97 0.95
CA MET A 423 15.24 -20.33 1.06
C MET A 423 16.69 -20.43 0.60
N PHE A 424 17.26 -19.34 0.07
CA PHE A 424 18.62 -19.35 -0.45
C PHE A 424 19.63 -19.62 0.67
N ASN A 425 20.44 -20.66 0.50
CA ASN A 425 21.60 -20.93 1.34
C ASN A 425 22.89 -20.63 0.55
N PRO A 426 23.60 -19.52 0.85
CA PRO A 426 24.84 -19.16 0.16
C PRO A 426 25.96 -20.20 0.27
N ALA A 427 25.90 -21.08 1.28
CA ALA A 427 26.93 -22.10 1.52
C ALA A 427 26.89 -23.27 0.52
N VAL A 428 25.76 -23.45 -0.17
CA VAL A 428 25.61 -24.45 -1.23
C VAL A 428 25.70 -23.67 -2.54
N GLY A 429 26.89 -23.64 -3.15
CA GLY A 429 27.17 -22.78 -4.30
C GLY A 429 26.08 -22.79 -5.38
N LEU A 430 25.91 -21.67 -6.08
CA LEU A 430 24.87 -21.34 -7.08
C LEU A 430 24.77 -22.29 -8.31
N VAL A 431 25.52 -23.39 -8.32
CA VAL A 431 25.66 -24.27 -9.49
C VAL A 431 24.51 -25.28 -9.53
N GLY A 432 23.43 -24.93 -10.25
CA GLY A 432 22.57 -25.93 -10.91
C GLY A 432 21.07 -25.95 -10.59
N ASP A 433 20.50 -25.06 -9.77
CA ASP A 433 19.16 -25.27 -9.19
C ASP A 433 18.09 -24.20 -9.55
N GLY A 434 18.17 -23.56 -10.72
CA GLY A 434 17.16 -22.58 -11.16
C GLY A 434 17.08 -21.28 -10.33
N HIS A 435 17.97 -21.07 -9.36
CA HIS A 435 18.12 -19.80 -8.64
C HIS A 435 18.57 -18.68 -9.58
N GLU A 436 19.53 -18.93 -10.48
CA GLU A 436 19.99 -17.92 -11.45
C GLU A 436 18.83 -17.44 -12.35
N ALA A 437 17.99 -18.37 -12.83
CA ALA A 437 16.80 -18.00 -13.61
C ALA A 437 15.80 -17.16 -12.78
N ASN A 438 15.64 -17.46 -11.49
CA ASN A 438 14.79 -16.67 -10.59
C ASN A 438 15.35 -15.26 -10.35
N LEU A 439 16.67 -15.14 -10.16
CA LEU A 439 17.34 -13.85 -10.02
C LEU A 439 17.21 -13.02 -11.31
N GLN A 440 17.41 -13.65 -12.47
CA GLN A 440 17.23 -12.99 -13.77
C GLN A 440 15.79 -12.50 -13.94
N LEU A 441 14.79 -13.29 -13.57
CA LEU A 441 13.39 -12.89 -13.63
C LEU A 441 13.08 -11.68 -12.73
N LEU A 442 13.64 -11.63 -11.52
CA LEU A 442 13.52 -10.49 -10.62
C LEU A 442 14.18 -9.23 -11.22
N VAL A 443 15.36 -9.38 -11.84
CA VAL A 443 16.05 -8.28 -12.54
C VAL A 443 15.23 -7.80 -13.74
N ASP A 444 14.67 -8.71 -14.55
CA ASP A 444 13.88 -8.37 -15.73
C ASP A 444 12.56 -7.68 -15.35
N ALA A 445 11.88 -8.13 -14.29
CA ALA A 445 10.71 -7.45 -13.75
C ALA A 445 11.06 -6.05 -13.22
N SER A 446 12.19 -5.92 -12.53
CA SER A 446 12.68 -4.63 -12.01
C SER A 446 13.02 -3.65 -13.15
N LYS A 447 13.73 -4.12 -14.18
CA LYS A 447 14.00 -3.36 -15.41
C LYS A 447 12.71 -2.92 -16.08
N SER A 448 11.73 -3.82 -16.19
CA SER A 448 10.44 -3.54 -16.81
C SER A 448 9.68 -2.43 -16.09
N ILE A 449 9.71 -2.39 -14.76
CA ILE A 449 9.15 -1.28 -13.96
C ILE A 449 9.84 0.04 -14.31
N LEU A 450 11.17 0.09 -14.29
CA LEU A 450 11.93 1.33 -14.50
C LEU A 450 11.74 1.89 -15.91
N THR A 451 11.87 1.03 -16.94
CA THR A 451 11.76 1.44 -18.34
C THR A 451 10.33 1.81 -18.71
N TYR A 452 9.33 1.05 -18.25
CA TYR A 452 7.94 1.38 -18.51
C TYR A 452 7.54 2.68 -17.83
N LEU A 453 7.91 2.84 -16.54
CA LEU A 453 7.60 4.04 -15.80
C LEU A 453 8.17 5.27 -16.52
N GLU A 454 9.44 5.24 -16.92
CA GLU A 454 10.06 6.37 -17.63
C GLU A 454 9.25 6.85 -18.84
N LYS A 455 8.73 5.91 -19.65
CA LYS A 455 7.89 6.22 -20.82
C LYS A 455 6.51 6.75 -20.43
N ALA A 456 5.98 6.28 -19.30
CA ALA A 456 4.65 6.61 -18.81
C ALA A 456 4.56 7.92 -18.02
N LEU A 457 5.65 8.39 -17.41
CA LEU A 457 5.66 9.60 -16.56
C LEU A 457 4.96 10.84 -17.16
N PRO A 458 5.06 11.15 -18.47
CA PRO A 458 4.41 12.33 -19.04
C PRO A 458 2.88 12.31 -18.96
N VAL A 459 2.26 11.14 -18.81
CA VAL A 459 0.79 10.95 -18.79
C VAL A 459 0.26 10.46 -17.43
N VAL A 460 1.15 10.29 -16.44
CA VAL A 460 0.75 9.93 -15.07
C VAL A 460 0.11 11.13 -14.38
N ALA A 461 -1.01 10.89 -13.71
CA ALA A 461 -1.70 11.91 -12.91
C ALA A 461 -0.78 12.46 -11.80
N HIS A 462 -0.70 13.79 -11.69
CA HIS A 462 0.28 14.48 -10.85
C HIS A 462 0.08 14.24 -9.34
N GLU A 463 -1.13 13.88 -8.93
CA GLU A 463 -1.49 13.54 -7.55
C GLU A 463 -0.93 12.18 -7.10
N CYS A 464 -0.45 11.34 -8.00
CA CYS A 464 -0.03 9.97 -7.70
C CYS A 464 1.45 9.83 -7.30
N PHE A 465 2.18 10.91 -6.98
CA PHE A 465 3.62 10.89 -6.69
C PHE A 465 4.02 9.76 -5.74
N TRP A 466 3.46 9.76 -4.52
CA TRP A 466 3.78 8.74 -3.51
C TRP A 466 3.40 7.35 -4.01
N ILE A 467 2.21 7.19 -4.58
CA ILE A 467 1.71 5.90 -5.09
C ILE A 467 2.68 5.29 -6.10
N ILE A 468 3.17 6.11 -7.05
CA ILE A 468 4.05 5.73 -8.14
C ILE A 468 5.46 5.43 -7.63
N LEU A 469 5.98 6.23 -6.68
CA LEU A 469 7.33 6.12 -6.14
C LEU A 469 7.64 4.74 -5.54
N PHE A 470 6.62 4.05 -5.02
CA PHE A 470 6.76 2.69 -4.48
C PHE A 470 7.33 1.67 -5.48
N TYR A 471 6.86 1.70 -6.73
CA TYR A 471 7.22 0.70 -7.73
C TYR A 471 8.71 0.74 -8.12
N PRO A 472 9.28 1.90 -8.53
CA PRO A 472 10.69 1.97 -8.87
C PRO A 472 11.57 1.79 -7.63
N MET A 473 11.12 2.16 -6.42
CA MET A 473 11.81 1.85 -5.17
C MET A 473 11.90 0.33 -4.96
N THR A 474 10.79 -0.39 -5.06
CA THR A 474 10.77 -1.86 -4.94
C THR A 474 11.67 -2.53 -5.98
N ALA A 475 11.66 -2.03 -7.23
CA ALA A 475 12.53 -2.51 -8.29
C ALA A 475 14.02 -2.33 -7.95
N ILE A 476 14.42 -1.13 -7.51
CA ILE A 476 15.83 -0.85 -7.26
C ILE A 476 16.38 -1.54 -6.01
N PHE A 477 15.56 -1.68 -4.97
CA PHE A 477 15.89 -2.47 -3.80
C PHE A 477 16.05 -3.96 -4.12
N THR A 478 15.22 -4.48 -5.03
CA THR A 478 15.35 -5.86 -5.50
C THR A 478 16.67 -6.06 -6.24
N VAL A 479 17.00 -5.19 -7.20
CA VAL A 479 18.29 -5.24 -7.94
C VAL A 479 19.49 -5.12 -6.99
N PHE A 480 19.46 -4.17 -6.07
CA PHE A 480 20.51 -4.01 -5.06
C PHE A 480 20.69 -5.27 -4.22
N SER A 481 19.59 -5.84 -3.72
CA SER A 481 19.66 -7.03 -2.87
C SER A 481 20.18 -8.25 -3.63
N ILE A 482 19.88 -8.37 -4.92
CA ILE A 482 20.45 -9.40 -5.79
C ILE A 482 21.95 -9.18 -5.98
N ALA A 483 22.39 -7.94 -6.20
CA ALA A 483 23.81 -7.61 -6.37
C ALA A 483 24.66 -7.91 -5.12
N LEU A 484 24.07 -7.86 -3.92
CA LEU A 484 24.74 -8.27 -2.69
C LEU A 484 24.96 -9.78 -2.58
N VAL A 485 24.19 -10.59 -3.32
CA VAL A 485 24.24 -12.06 -3.28
C VAL A 485 24.96 -12.62 -4.52
N ASN A 486 24.83 -11.96 -5.67
CA ASN A 486 25.46 -12.32 -6.93
C ASN A 486 26.39 -11.20 -7.41
N THR A 487 27.64 -11.30 -6.97
CA THR A 487 28.71 -10.29 -7.14
C THR A 487 29.49 -10.41 -8.45
N GLN A 488 29.08 -11.27 -9.38
CA GLN A 488 29.79 -11.46 -10.64
C GLN A 488 30.03 -10.12 -11.35
N THR A 489 31.26 -9.88 -11.80
CA THR A 489 31.75 -8.62 -12.40
C THR A 489 30.77 -7.99 -13.40
N ASN A 490 30.23 -8.79 -14.33
CA ASN A 490 29.28 -8.31 -15.36
C ASN A 490 27.90 -7.94 -14.78
N SER A 491 27.44 -8.64 -13.74
CA SER A 491 26.18 -8.39 -13.04
C SER A 491 26.21 -7.04 -12.32
N VAL A 492 27.29 -6.76 -11.58
CA VAL A 492 27.45 -5.52 -10.80
C VAL A 492 27.44 -4.29 -11.72
N HIS A 493 28.14 -4.30 -12.85
CA HIS A 493 28.11 -3.18 -13.80
C HIS A 493 26.70 -2.93 -14.36
N SER A 494 25.97 -3.98 -14.73
CA SER A 494 24.59 -3.85 -15.21
C SER A 494 23.66 -3.32 -14.11
N ASN A 495 23.82 -3.80 -12.88
CA ASN A 495 23.00 -3.37 -11.75
C ASN A 495 23.27 -1.91 -11.37
N LEU A 496 24.54 -1.47 -11.36
CA LEU A 496 24.90 -0.06 -11.14
C LEU A 496 24.31 0.87 -12.21
N ALA A 497 24.26 0.41 -13.47
CA ALA A 497 23.60 1.17 -14.53
C ALA A 497 22.10 1.39 -14.24
N LEU A 498 21.41 0.37 -13.70
CA LEU A 498 20.00 0.49 -13.29
C LEU A 498 19.80 1.47 -12.13
N LEU A 499 20.71 1.51 -11.15
CA LEU A 499 20.67 2.49 -10.05
C LEU A 499 20.81 3.92 -10.58
N ARG A 500 21.70 4.12 -11.56
CA ARG A 500 21.82 5.41 -12.24
C ARG A 500 20.57 5.76 -13.04
N ASP A 501 19.99 4.80 -13.77
CA ASP A 501 18.76 5.04 -14.53
C ASP A 501 17.57 5.36 -13.61
N PHE A 502 17.49 4.71 -12.45
CA PHE A 502 16.49 5.02 -11.42
C PHE A 502 16.57 6.48 -10.97
N THR A 503 17.76 7.02 -10.64
CA THR A 503 17.89 8.43 -10.23
C THR A 503 17.43 9.40 -11.31
N ARG A 504 17.62 9.05 -12.59
CA ARG A 504 17.10 9.79 -13.73
C ARG A 504 15.57 9.71 -13.85
N VAL A 505 14.96 8.57 -13.53
CA VAL A 505 13.50 8.36 -13.58
C VAL A 505 12.79 9.10 -12.45
N ILE A 506 13.27 8.99 -11.20
CA ILE A 506 12.58 9.62 -10.05
C ILE A 506 12.51 11.14 -10.15
N ARG A 507 13.53 11.79 -10.73
CA ARG A 507 13.57 13.24 -10.97
C ARG A 507 12.52 13.72 -11.97
N LYS A 508 12.00 12.81 -12.79
CA LYS A 508 10.96 13.11 -13.79
C LYS A 508 9.55 12.81 -13.27
N ILE A 509 9.38 12.23 -12.08
CA ILE A 509 8.05 11.90 -11.57
C ILE A 509 7.26 13.21 -11.41
N PRO A 510 6.05 13.30 -11.99
CA PRO A 510 5.24 14.49 -11.83
C PRO A 510 4.86 14.71 -10.36
N ILE A 511 5.01 15.94 -9.88
CA ILE A 511 4.62 16.36 -8.54
C ILE A 511 3.61 17.49 -8.68
N ARG A 512 2.38 17.26 -8.21
CA ARG A 512 1.29 18.25 -8.34
C ARG A 512 1.56 19.55 -7.60
N ARG A 513 2.10 19.47 -6.38
CA ARG A 513 2.56 20.62 -5.60
C ARG A 513 3.90 20.25 -5.01
N LEU A 514 4.99 20.93 -5.37
CA LEU A 514 6.27 20.68 -4.69
C LEU A 514 6.18 21.14 -3.23
N THR A 515 5.85 20.22 -2.35
CA THR A 515 5.94 20.43 -0.90
C THR A 515 7.37 20.18 -0.41
N VAL A 516 7.69 20.74 0.75
CA VAL A 516 8.98 20.48 1.42
C VAL A 516 9.18 18.98 1.67
N ALA A 517 8.10 18.24 1.94
CA ALA A 517 8.13 16.81 2.18
C ALA A 517 8.58 16.03 0.93
N GLU A 518 8.00 16.28 -0.25
CA GLU A 518 8.36 15.57 -1.48
C GLU A 518 9.78 15.90 -1.93
N VAL A 519 10.19 17.18 -1.85
CA VAL A 519 11.56 17.62 -2.19
C VAL A 519 12.56 16.95 -1.26
N SER A 520 12.29 16.96 0.04
CA SER A 520 13.18 16.35 1.03
C SER A 520 13.25 14.83 0.88
N HIS A 521 12.14 14.18 0.55
CA HIS A 521 12.09 12.74 0.33
C HIS A 521 12.83 12.34 -0.95
N LEU A 522 12.70 13.12 -2.04
CA LEU A 522 13.46 12.89 -3.26
C LEU A 522 14.98 12.99 -3.01
N ALA A 523 15.41 14.02 -2.28
CA ALA A 523 16.81 14.17 -1.89
C ALA A 523 17.31 12.98 -1.03
N PHE A 524 16.50 12.53 -0.07
CA PHE A 524 16.81 11.35 0.74
C PHE A 524 16.98 10.09 -0.12
N ILE A 525 16.10 9.87 -1.10
CA ILE A 525 16.18 8.73 -2.01
C ILE A 525 17.45 8.78 -2.86
N GLU A 526 17.80 9.95 -3.40
CA GLU A 526 19.04 10.11 -4.18
C GLU A 526 20.28 9.75 -3.36
N ASP A 527 20.33 10.24 -2.12
CA ASP A 527 21.37 9.92 -1.15
C ASP A 527 21.43 8.41 -0.86
N LEU A 528 20.26 7.77 -0.68
CA LEU A 528 20.15 6.34 -0.39
C LEU A 528 20.63 5.48 -1.56
N VAL A 529 20.29 5.86 -2.80
CA VAL A 529 20.73 5.14 -4.01
C VAL A 529 22.24 5.28 -4.23
N ALA A 530 22.80 6.46 -3.93
CA ALA A 530 24.26 6.64 -3.95
C ALA A 530 24.95 5.71 -2.94
N GLU A 531 24.36 5.57 -1.74
CA GLU A 531 24.88 4.68 -0.72
C GLU A 531 24.72 3.19 -1.09
N MET A 532 23.60 2.79 -1.68
CA MET A 532 23.40 1.45 -2.24
C MET A 532 24.45 1.14 -3.31
N SER A 533 24.76 2.11 -4.19
CA SER A 533 25.81 1.96 -5.20
C SER A 533 27.18 1.75 -4.58
N ARG A 534 27.52 2.50 -3.52
CA ARG A 534 28.78 2.35 -2.78
C ARG A 534 28.89 0.95 -2.15
N LEU A 535 27.81 0.49 -1.52
CA LEU A 535 27.76 -0.84 -0.89
C LEU A 535 27.90 -1.97 -1.92
N MET A 536 27.29 -1.83 -3.11
CA MET A 536 27.45 -2.80 -4.20
C MET A 536 28.90 -2.90 -4.69
N VAL A 537 29.59 -1.77 -4.83
CA VAL A 537 31.02 -1.75 -5.20
C VAL A 537 31.86 -2.44 -4.12
N ALA A 538 31.57 -2.16 -2.85
CA ALA A 538 32.27 -2.79 -1.73
C ALA A 538 32.06 -4.32 -1.69
N ALA A 539 30.84 -4.81 -1.97
CA ALA A 539 30.55 -6.24 -2.05
C ALA A 539 31.40 -6.94 -3.11
N GLY A 540 31.45 -6.39 -4.33
CA GLY A 540 32.29 -7.00 -5.36
C GLY A 540 33.78 -6.94 -5.01
N GLN A 541 34.26 -5.87 -4.37
CA GLN A 541 35.67 -5.75 -3.98
C GLN A 541 36.06 -6.82 -2.96
N LYS A 542 35.16 -7.13 -2.04
CA LYS A 542 35.36 -8.16 -1.01
C LYS A 542 35.48 -9.57 -1.60
N GLU A 543 34.70 -9.89 -2.63
CA GLU A 543 34.74 -11.20 -3.29
C GLU A 543 35.86 -11.35 -4.33
N GLY A 544 36.72 -10.34 -4.47
CA GLY A 544 37.89 -10.38 -5.35
C GLY A 544 37.59 -9.94 -6.78
N TYR A 545 36.97 -8.76 -6.93
CA TYR A 545 37.06 -7.96 -8.16
C TYR A 545 38.46 -7.90 -8.73
#